data_AF-A0A2H6HU17-F1
#
_entry.id   AF-A0A2H6HU17-F1
#
_cell.length_a   1.000
_cell.length_b   1.000
_cell.length_c   1.000
_cell.angle_alpha   90.00
_cell.angle_beta   90.00
_cell.angle_gamma   90.00
#
_symmetry.space_group_name_H-M   'P 1'
#
loop_
_entity.id
_entity.type
_entity.pdbx_description
1 polymer ?
#
loop_
_entity_poly.entity_id
_entity_poly.type
_entity_poly.pdbx_seq_one_letter_code
_entity_poly.pdbx_strand_id
1 'polypeptide(L)'
;MAKSSRKDRKSALHVMPGVDQPSNMAESGTGGKRASLSTDEYVKGVLSGDRTRLARAITLVESNSRAHFEQAREVVKELLPHSGHSIRVGITGVPGAGKSTFIEALGTLLIERGHKVAVTAVDPSSSLSGGSIMGDKTRMESLAANPKAFIRPSPSGGALGGVARKTRETILLFEAAGYDTVLVETVGVGQSEIAVRSLVDFFLLMLVPGAGDELQGLKKGVVEIADAILINKADGDNIPAAKRAQSEYENALHYLTPSSKVWTPHTYTASSTTGEGVAEIWAVVEEFVSVLNDHGEFQQQRKYQARDWTHELVKEGLLNRFATHPEVMKRMPELETEVMEGRLPATTAALELLKAFGVDALD
;
A
#
# COMPACT_ATOMS: atom_id res chain seq x y z
N MET A 1 -23.24 15.48 72.92
CA MET A 1 -21.98 14.75 72.72
C MET A 1 -22.26 13.26 72.80
N ALA A 2 -22.36 12.58 71.66
CA ALA A 2 -22.37 11.12 71.56
C ALA A 2 -22.02 10.73 70.11
N LYS A 3 -21.18 9.69 69.98
CA LYS A 3 -20.42 9.26 68.80
C LYS A 3 -21.32 8.88 67.62
N SER A 4 -21.02 9.40 66.42
CA SER A 4 -21.53 8.86 65.16
C SER A 4 -20.36 8.25 64.37
N SER A 5 -20.46 6.94 64.13
CA SER A 5 -19.48 6.12 63.45
C SER A 5 -19.47 6.41 61.94
N ARG A 6 -18.30 6.76 61.41
CA ARG A 6 -18.06 6.78 59.96
C ARG A 6 -18.04 5.34 59.47
N LYS A 7 -19.11 4.92 58.80
CA LYS A 7 -19.18 3.68 58.01
C LYS A 7 -18.21 3.79 56.83
N ASP A 8 -17.24 2.89 56.78
CA ASP A 8 -16.38 2.66 55.61
C ASP A 8 -17.25 2.34 54.39
N ARG A 9 -17.26 3.25 53.41
CA ARG A 9 -17.77 2.96 52.07
C ARG A 9 -16.72 2.12 51.35
N LYS A 10 -16.92 0.80 51.34
CA LYS A 10 -16.18 -0.12 50.47
C LYS A 10 -16.43 0.28 49.01
N SER A 11 -15.36 0.71 48.34
CA SER A 11 -15.29 0.90 46.89
C SER A 11 -15.62 -0.42 46.18
N ALA A 12 -16.37 -0.35 45.07
CA ALA A 12 -16.73 -1.50 44.23
C ALA A 12 -15.56 -2.05 43.39
N LEU A 13 -14.34 -1.53 43.57
CA LEU A 13 -13.14 -2.05 42.92
C LEU A 13 -12.43 -3.03 43.86
N HIS A 14 -12.82 -4.30 43.74
CA HIS A 14 -12.10 -5.41 44.34
C HIS A 14 -11.03 -5.88 43.35
N VAL A 15 -9.77 -5.49 43.55
CA VAL A 15 -8.65 -6.03 42.77
C VAL A 15 -8.37 -7.44 43.28
N MET A 16 -8.45 -8.43 42.39
CA MET A 16 -8.04 -9.80 42.72
C MET A 16 -6.52 -9.89 42.77
N PRO A 17 -5.93 -10.61 43.75
CA PRO A 17 -4.51 -10.96 43.68
C PRO A 17 -4.27 -11.73 42.38
N GLY A 18 -3.26 -11.32 41.62
CA GLY A 18 -2.88 -12.01 40.39
C GLY A 18 -2.55 -13.47 40.67
N VAL A 19 -3.02 -14.37 39.81
CA VAL A 19 -2.65 -15.78 39.84
C VAL A 19 -1.19 -15.90 39.42
N ASP A 20 -0.37 -16.59 40.21
CA ASP A 20 1.01 -16.90 39.83
C ASP A 20 1.03 -17.59 38.47
N GLN A 21 1.79 -17.03 37.54
CA GLN A 21 1.96 -17.60 36.20
C GLN A 21 2.56 -19.00 36.35
N PRO A 22 1.95 -20.05 35.75
CA PRO A 22 2.58 -21.35 35.72
C PRO A 22 3.91 -21.23 34.96
N SER A 23 4.99 -21.68 35.60
CA SER A 23 6.33 -21.73 35.05
C SER A 23 6.46 -22.81 33.98
N ASN A 24 5.76 -22.63 32.86
CA ASN A 24 6.09 -23.27 31.60
C ASN A 24 6.85 -22.27 30.74
N MET A 25 8.02 -21.85 31.24
CA MET A 25 9.08 -21.43 30.34
C MET A 25 9.55 -22.69 29.63
N ALA A 26 8.97 -22.97 28.46
CA ALA A 26 9.66 -23.76 27.46
C ALA A 26 11.07 -23.18 27.36
N GLU A 27 12.07 -24.05 27.55
CA GLU A 27 13.48 -23.70 27.45
C GLU A 27 13.67 -22.77 26.26
N SER A 28 14.17 -21.57 26.54
CA SER A 28 14.59 -20.60 25.55
C SER A 28 15.75 -21.23 24.80
N GLY A 29 15.42 -22.01 23.76
CA GLY A 29 16.38 -22.53 22.81
C GLY A 29 17.26 -21.36 22.39
N THR A 30 18.55 -21.48 22.65
CA THR A 30 19.57 -20.52 22.24
C THR A 30 19.32 -20.17 20.78
N GLY A 31 18.79 -18.97 20.53
CA GLY A 31 18.49 -18.48 19.21
C GLY A 31 19.79 -18.37 18.44
N GLY A 32 20.20 -19.45 17.78
CA GLY A 32 21.33 -19.45 16.88
C GLY A 32 21.12 -18.30 15.90
N LYS A 33 22.13 -17.45 15.73
CA LYS A 33 22.15 -16.42 14.67
C LYS A 33 21.74 -17.13 13.38
N ARG A 34 20.51 -16.91 12.91
CA ARG A 34 20.02 -17.54 11.67
C ARG A 34 21.03 -17.17 10.58
N ALA A 35 21.56 -18.18 9.89
CA ALA A 35 22.53 -17.96 8.84
C ALA A 35 22.01 -16.92 7.83
N SER A 36 22.86 -15.97 7.48
CA SER A 36 22.63 -15.04 6.39
C SER A 36 22.50 -15.84 5.11
N LEU A 37 21.42 -15.65 4.36
CA LEU A 37 21.25 -16.33 3.09
C LEU A 37 22.11 -15.65 2.03
N SER A 38 22.68 -16.43 1.14
CA SER A 38 23.27 -15.93 -0.11
C SER A 38 22.19 -15.44 -1.08
N THR A 39 22.60 -14.68 -2.10
CA THR A 39 21.69 -14.23 -3.18
C THR A 39 21.01 -15.40 -3.87
N ASP A 40 21.79 -16.43 -4.25
CA ASP A 40 21.27 -17.65 -4.91
C ASP A 40 20.24 -18.39 -4.05
N GLU A 41 20.46 -18.46 -2.73
CA GLU A 41 19.51 -19.04 -1.80
C GLU A 41 18.20 -18.26 -1.66
N TYR A 42 18.24 -16.94 -1.81
CA TYR A 42 17.03 -16.13 -1.89
C TYR A 42 16.29 -16.41 -3.19
N VAL A 43 17.00 -16.35 -4.32
CA VAL A 43 16.43 -16.51 -5.67
C VAL A 43 15.79 -17.89 -5.81
N LYS A 44 16.52 -18.97 -5.51
CA LYS A 44 15.98 -20.34 -5.58
C LYS A 44 14.77 -20.53 -4.68
N GLY A 45 14.81 -19.99 -3.46
CA GLY A 45 13.70 -20.09 -2.52
C GLY A 45 12.44 -19.34 -3.00
N VAL A 46 12.61 -18.16 -3.58
CA VAL A 46 11.50 -17.40 -4.17
C VAL A 46 10.90 -18.16 -5.36
N LEU A 47 11.73 -18.61 -6.31
CA LEU A 47 11.28 -19.32 -7.51
C LEU A 47 10.63 -20.68 -7.20
N SER A 48 11.04 -21.34 -6.11
CA SER A 48 10.41 -22.57 -5.65
C SER A 48 9.10 -22.33 -4.89
N GLY A 49 8.67 -21.07 -4.72
CA GLY A 49 7.48 -20.71 -3.95
C GLY A 49 7.61 -20.92 -2.44
N ASP A 50 8.83 -20.98 -1.88
CA ASP A 50 9.04 -21.08 -0.44
C ASP A 50 8.62 -19.77 0.24
N ARG A 51 7.49 -19.84 0.94
CA ARG A 51 6.87 -18.71 1.64
C ARG A 51 7.79 -18.05 2.67
N THR A 52 8.64 -18.84 3.34
CA THR A 52 9.60 -18.30 4.33
C THR A 52 10.73 -17.56 3.63
N ARG A 53 11.25 -18.11 2.53
CA ARG A 53 12.30 -17.46 1.73
C ARG A 53 11.79 -16.18 1.08
N LEU A 54 10.56 -16.20 0.54
CA LEU A 54 9.87 -15.02 0.02
C LEU A 54 9.74 -13.93 1.10
N ALA A 55 9.25 -14.25 2.29
CA ALA A 55 9.11 -13.28 3.38
C ALA A 55 10.46 -12.64 3.77
N ARG A 56 11.54 -13.43 3.78
CA ARG A 56 12.90 -12.93 4.05
C ARG A 56 13.45 -12.09 2.91
N ALA A 57 13.17 -12.45 1.65
CA ALA A 57 13.57 -11.67 0.48
C ALA A 57 12.88 -10.31 0.46
N ILE A 58 11.57 -10.27 0.75
CA ILE A 58 10.81 -9.02 0.92
C ILE A 58 11.42 -8.17 2.04
N THR A 59 11.75 -8.78 3.18
CA THR A 59 12.39 -8.06 4.30
C THR A 59 13.77 -7.49 3.93
N LEU A 60 14.54 -8.19 3.09
CA LEU A 60 15.83 -7.72 2.57
C LEU A 60 15.63 -6.48 1.69
N VAL A 61 14.70 -6.56 0.73
CA VAL A 61 14.31 -5.49 -0.20
C VAL A 61 13.77 -4.25 0.51
N GLU A 62 12.95 -4.46 1.54
CA GLU A 62 12.38 -3.36 2.32
C GLU A 62 13.36 -2.76 3.35
N SER A 63 14.56 -3.31 3.51
CA SER A 63 15.49 -2.86 4.52
C SER A 63 16.04 -1.46 4.22
N ASN A 64 16.25 -0.63 5.25
CA ASN A 64 16.96 0.64 5.14
C ASN A 64 18.48 0.51 5.41
N SER A 65 18.97 -0.71 5.68
CA SER A 65 20.38 -0.96 5.96
C SER A 65 21.21 -0.92 4.68
N ARG A 66 22.26 -0.08 4.64
CA ARG A 66 23.21 -0.01 3.52
C ARG A 66 23.85 -1.36 3.21
N ALA A 67 24.06 -2.20 4.22
CA ALA A 67 24.64 -3.54 4.05
C ALA A 67 23.73 -4.49 3.24
N HIS A 68 22.43 -4.23 3.18
CA HIS A 68 21.47 -5.06 2.44
C HIS A 68 21.25 -4.60 0.99
N PHE A 69 21.60 -3.35 0.65
CA PHE A 69 21.21 -2.74 -0.64
C PHE A 69 21.77 -3.48 -1.85
N GLU A 70 23.06 -3.83 -1.82
CA GLU A 70 23.70 -4.51 -2.95
C GLU A 70 23.10 -5.91 -3.17
N GLN A 71 22.90 -6.65 -2.08
CA GLN A 71 22.30 -7.97 -2.15
C GLN A 71 20.84 -7.92 -2.61
N ALA A 72 20.05 -6.98 -2.09
CA ALA A 72 18.67 -6.77 -2.53
C ALA A 72 18.59 -6.48 -4.03
N ARG A 73 19.48 -5.63 -4.54
CA ARG A 73 19.55 -5.29 -5.96
C ARG A 73 19.84 -6.50 -6.84
N GLU A 74 20.82 -7.34 -6.47
CA GLU A 74 21.11 -8.55 -7.23
C GLU A 74 19.97 -9.58 -7.15
N VAL A 75 19.33 -9.75 -5.98
CA VAL A 75 18.12 -10.60 -5.87
C VAL A 75 17.00 -10.13 -6.80
N VAL A 76 16.67 -8.83 -6.79
CA VAL A 76 15.62 -8.27 -7.65
C VAL A 76 15.97 -8.44 -9.13
N LYS A 77 17.23 -8.21 -9.50
CA LYS A 77 17.73 -8.36 -10.88
C LYS A 77 17.63 -9.81 -11.37
N GLU A 78 17.99 -10.79 -10.56
CA GLU A 78 17.88 -12.21 -10.92
C GLU A 78 16.43 -12.69 -10.98
N LEU A 79 15.52 -12.11 -10.19
CA LEU A 79 14.10 -12.46 -10.20
C LEU A 79 13.29 -11.74 -11.29
N LEU A 80 13.78 -10.61 -11.81
CA LEU A 80 13.08 -9.79 -12.81
C LEU A 80 12.58 -10.58 -14.04
N PRO A 81 13.35 -11.52 -14.64
CA PRO A 81 12.88 -12.31 -15.78
C PRO A 81 11.68 -13.23 -15.47
N HIS A 82 11.40 -13.49 -14.19
CA HIS A 82 10.32 -14.35 -13.72
C HIS A 82 9.09 -13.54 -13.26
N SER A 83 9.07 -12.23 -13.49
CA SER A 83 8.01 -11.32 -13.06
C SER A 83 7.14 -10.84 -14.23
N GLY A 84 6.04 -10.15 -13.93
CA GLY A 84 5.10 -9.62 -14.92
C GLY A 84 3.95 -10.58 -15.29
N HIS A 85 3.86 -11.76 -14.67
CA HIS A 85 2.82 -12.76 -14.95
C HIS A 85 1.68 -12.73 -13.91
N SER A 86 1.20 -11.54 -13.55
CA SER A 86 0.05 -11.37 -12.65
C SER A 86 -0.94 -10.32 -13.15
N ILE A 87 -2.13 -10.26 -12.55
CA ILE A 87 -3.03 -9.10 -12.60
C ILE A 87 -2.83 -8.29 -11.30
N ARG A 88 -2.52 -7.00 -11.44
CA ARG A 88 -2.27 -6.09 -10.32
C ARG A 88 -3.47 -5.17 -10.15
N VAL A 89 -4.13 -5.24 -9.00
CA VAL A 89 -5.34 -4.47 -8.69
C VAL A 89 -5.08 -3.53 -7.52
N GLY A 90 -5.16 -2.22 -7.76
CA GLY A 90 -5.11 -1.21 -6.71
C GLY A 90 -6.50 -0.97 -6.14
N ILE A 91 -6.63 -0.96 -4.82
CA ILE A 91 -7.91 -0.76 -4.14
C ILE A 91 -7.76 0.43 -3.21
N THR A 92 -8.52 1.49 -3.50
CA THR A 92 -8.54 2.71 -2.69
C THR A 92 -9.95 3.04 -2.23
N GLY A 93 -10.08 3.96 -1.29
CA GLY A 93 -11.35 4.36 -0.72
C GLY A 93 -11.20 4.95 0.67
N VAL A 94 -12.20 5.73 1.08
CA VAL A 94 -12.21 6.40 2.39
C VAL A 94 -12.09 5.42 3.56
N PRO A 95 -11.55 5.84 4.71
CA PRO A 95 -11.59 5.03 5.93
C PRO A 95 -13.02 4.57 6.23
N GLY A 96 -13.20 3.27 6.50
CA GLY A 96 -14.53 2.69 6.74
C GLY A 96 -15.29 2.27 5.50
N ALA A 97 -14.75 2.43 4.29
CA ALA A 97 -15.35 1.94 3.04
C ALA A 97 -15.44 0.39 2.94
N GLY A 98 -14.82 -0.33 3.87
CA GLY A 98 -14.82 -1.80 3.90
C GLY A 98 -13.76 -2.44 3.01
N LYS A 99 -12.67 -1.72 2.69
CA LYS A 99 -11.58 -2.21 1.83
C LYS A 99 -10.99 -3.55 2.27
N SER A 100 -10.53 -3.66 3.52
CA SER A 100 -9.94 -4.90 4.01
C SER A 100 -10.93 -6.08 3.99
N THR A 101 -12.20 -5.83 4.32
CA THR A 101 -13.27 -6.84 4.22
C THR A 101 -13.52 -7.25 2.77
N PHE A 102 -13.51 -6.31 1.83
CA PHE A 102 -13.64 -6.59 0.41
C PHE A 102 -12.45 -7.39 -0.13
N ILE A 103 -11.22 -7.01 0.25
CA ILE A 103 -9.99 -7.73 -0.11
C ILE A 103 -10.01 -9.16 0.42
N GLU A 104 -10.49 -9.38 1.65
CA GLU A 104 -10.66 -10.72 2.21
C GLU A 104 -11.67 -11.55 1.43
N ALA A 105 -12.85 -10.98 1.14
CA ALA A 105 -13.90 -11.64 0.36
C ALA A 105 -13.42 -11.99 -1.06
N LEU A 106 -12.84 -11.01 -1.77
CA LEU A 106 -12.30 -11.18 -3.11
C LEU A 106 -11.15 -12.18 -3.12
N GLY A 107 -10.17 -12.02 -2.22
CA GLY A 107 -9.02 -12.92 -2.14
C GLY A 107 -9.42 -14.37 -1.87
N THR A 108 -10.41 -14.59 -1.01
CA THR A 108 -10.94 -15.94 -0.73
C THR A 108 -11.61 -16.53 -1.97
N LEU A 109 -12.49 -15.77 -2.62
CA LEU A 109 -13.14 -16.17 -3.88
C LEU A 109 -12.12 -16.56 -4.96
N LEU A 110 -11.06 -15.77 -5.12
CA LEU A 110 -10.02 -16.02 -6.12
C LEU A 110 -9.24 -17.30 -5.82
N ILE A 111 -8.93 -17.56 -4.55
CA ILE A 111 -8.26 -18.79 -4.14
C ILE A 111 -9.14 -20.02 -4.41
N GLU A 112 -10.44 -19.91 -4.17
CA GLU A 112 -11.43 -20.96 -4.51
C GLU A 112 -11.48 -21.22 -6.02
N ARG A 113 -11.27 -20.18 -6.84
CA ARG A 113 -11.14 -20.27 -8.30
C ARG A 113 -9.76 -20.73 -8.78
N GLY A 114 -8.83 -21.01 -7.87
CA GLY A 114 -7.53 -21.60 -8.16
C GLY A 114 -6.35 -20.64 -8.16
N HIS A 115 -6.59 -19.34 -8.03
CA HIS A 115 -5.54 -18.31 -8.03
C HIS A 115 -4.64 -18.37 -6.78
N LYS A 116 -3.48 -17.74 -6.89
CA LYS A 116 -2.53 -17.52 -5.79
C LYS A 116 -2.41 -16.02 -5.56
N VAL A 117 -2.99 -15.55 -4.45
CA VAL A 117 -3.24 -14.12 -4.20
C VAL A 117 -2.20 -13.52 -3.27
N ALA A 118 -1.56 -12.44 -3.67
CA ALA A 118 -0.75 -11.61 -2.78
C ALA A 118 -1.49 -10.31 -2.46
N VAL A 119 -1.35 -9.83 -1.22
CA VAL A 119 -1.90 -8.56 -0.76
C VAL A 119 -0.77 -7.73 -0.16
N THR A 120 -0.65 -6.49 -0.60
CA THR A 120 0.28 -5.51 -0.02
C THR A 120 -0.40 -4.16 0.18
N ALA A 121 0.08 -3.38 1.13
CA ALA A 121 -0.44 -2.05 1.39
C ALA A 121 0.58 -0.95 1.03
N VAL A 122 0.08 0.25 0.73
CA VAL A 122 0.85 1.49 0.62
C VAL A 122 0.27 2.51 1.58
N ASP A 123 1.01 2.77 2.65
CA ASP A 123 0.66 3.71 3.70
C ASP A 123 1.75 4.79 3.83
N PRO A 124 1.52 6.05 3.43
CA PRO A 124 2.48 7.15 3.63
C PRO A 124 2.81 7.40 5.10
N SER A 125 1.86 7.11 6.01
CA SER A 125 2.01 7.36 7.44
C SER A 125 2.88 6.32 8.15
N SER A 126 3.21 5.21 7.47
CA SER A 126 4.15 4.20 7.96
C SER A 126 5.56 4.77 8.24
N SER A 127 5.86 5.92 7.63
CA SER A 127 7.06 6.72 7.84
C SER A 127 7.21 7.22 9.27
N LEU A 128 6.10 7.55 9.95
CA LEU A 128 6.06 8.02 11.33
C LEU A 128 5.99 6.86 12.34
N SER A 129 5.32 5.76 11.99
CA SER A 129 5.09 4.64 12.89
C SER A 129 6.15 3.53 12.81
N GLY A 130 7.08 3.59 11.86
CA GLY A 130 8.11 2.56 11.67
C GLY A 130 7.61 1.28 10.99
N GLY A 131 6.41 1.32 10.38
CA GLY A 131 5.75 0.21 9.71
C GLY A 131 4.66 -0.45 10.56
N SER A 132 3.56 -0.88 9.92
CA SER A 132 2.50 -1.63 10.59
C SER A 132 2.83 -3.12 10.58
N ILE A 133 3.24 -3.72 11.70
CA ILE A 133 3.55 -5.16 11.74
C ILE A 133 2.28 -6.02 11.84
N MET A 134 1.20 -5.48 12.42
CA MET A 134 0.09 -6.28 12.94
C MET A 134 -1.31 -5.83 12.52
N GLY A 135 -1.50 -4.54 12.18
CA GLY A 135 -2.84 -3.96 11.99
C GLY A 135 -3.60 -4.45 10.75
N ASP A 136 -2.89 -4.90 9.71
CA ASP A 136 -3.50 -5.32 8.44
C ASP A 136 -3.81 -6.83 8.43
N LYS A 137 -3.04 -7.64 9.16
CA LYS A 137 -3.25 -9.10 9.25
C LYS A 137 -4.44 -9.49 10.12
N THR A 138 -4.74 -8.71 11.16
CA THR A 138 -5.90 -8.99 12.04
C THR A 138 -7.23 -8.60 11.41
N ARG A 139 -7.22 -7.89 10.27
CA ARG A 139 -8.44 -7.48 9.55
C ARG A 139 -8.86 -8.46 8.45
N MET A 140 -8.01 -9.42 8.11
CA MET A 140 -8.20 -10.39 7.02
C MET A 140 -7.81 -11.80 7.50
N GLU A 141 -8.47 -12.30 8.54
CA GLU A 141 -8.07 -13.51 9.27
C GLU A 141 -8.09 -14.76 8.39
N SER A 142 -9.17 -14.95 7.62
CA SER A 142 -9.36 -16.14 6.78
C SER A 142 -8.34 -16.18 5.63
N LEU A 143 -8.12 -15.03 4.99
CA LEU A 143 -7.14 -14.89 3.92
C LEU A 143 -5.71 -15.05 4.47
N ALA A 144 -5.40 -14.48 5.63
CA ALA A 144 -4.09 -14.60 6.26
C ALA A 144 -3.69 -16.05 6.57
N ALA A 145 -4.67 -16.88 6.95
CA ALA A 145 -4.48 -18.30 7.26
C ALA A 145 -4.32 -19.17 6.01
N ASN A 146 -4.71 -18.68 4.82
CA ASN A 146 -4.70 -19.49 3.61
C ASN A 146 -3.26 -19.65 3.04
N PRO A 147 -2.80 -20.89 2.75
CA PRO A 147 -1.46 -21.12 2.20
C PRO A 147 -1.25 -20.52 0.81
N LYS A 148 -2.33 -20.35 0.02
CA LYS A 148 -2.29 -19.71 -1.31
C LYS A 148 -2.33 -18.19 -1.27
N ALA A 149 -2.58 -17.58 -0.12
CA ALA A 149 -2.53 -16.14 0.07
C ALA A 149 -1.18 -15.67 0.62
N PHE A 150 -0.75 -14.44 0.37
CA PHE A 150 0.35 -13.81 1.12
C PHE A 150 0.03 -12.37 1.44
N ILE A 151 -0.01 -12.01 2.72
CA ILE A 151 -0.31 -10.65 3.16
C ILE A 151 0.96 -9.99 3.71
N ARG A 152 1.41 -8.91 3.04
CA ARG A 152 2.52 -8.06 3.46
C ARG A 152 1.98 -6.68 3.86
N PRO A 153 2.10 -6.26 5.13
CA PRO A 153 1.74 -4.90 5.52
C PRO A 153 2.59 -3.85 4.81
N SER A 154 2.17 -2.59 4.85
CA SER A 154 2.91 -1.48 4.24
C SER A 154 4.35 -1.41 4.76
N PRO A 155 5.37 -1.30 3.88
CA PRO A 155 6.75 -1.18 4.29
C PRO A 155 6.97 0.11 5.08
N SER A 156 7.95 0.08 5.98
CA SER A 156 8.44 1.29 6.62
C SER A 156 9.51 1.96 5.76
N GLY A 157 9.41 3.27 5.57
CA GLY A 157 10.47 3.99 4.89
C GLY A 157 10.10 5.38 4.44
N GLY A 158 10.54 6.39 5.20
CA GLY A 158 10.71 7.76 4.74
C GLY A 158 9.51 8.36 4.01
N ALA A 159 9.76 9.32 3.11
CA ALA A 159 8.71 9.92 2.28
C ALA A 159 7.98 8.87 1.41
N LEU A 160 6.79 9.21 0.91
CA LEU A 160 5.92 8.36 0.08
C LEU A 160 6.66 7.61 -1.05
N GLY A 161 7.67 8.22 -1.67
CA GLY A 161 8.49 7.60 -2.73
C GLY A 161 9.20 6.31 -2.29
N GLY A 162 9.76 6.29 -1.08
CA GLY A 162 10.47 5.14 -0.55
C GLY A 162 9.54 3.95 -0.26
N VAL A 163 8.32 4.20 0.21
CA VAL A 163 7.29 3.18 0.42
C VAL A 163 6.88 2.58 -0.93
N ALA A 164 6.56 3.42 -1.91
CA ALA A 164 6.06 2.95 -3.19
C ALA A 164 7.13 2.21 -4.02
N ARG A 165 8.40 2.63 -3.94
CA ARG A 165 9.55 1.88 -4.48
C ARG A 165 9.61 0.46 -3.92
N LYS A 166 9.58 0.33 -2.59
CA LYS A 166 9.65 -0.97 -1.91
C LYS A 166 8.47 -1.85 -2.29
N THR A 167 7.27 -1.29 -2.36
CA THR A 167 6.09 -2.02 -2.82
C THR A 167 6.24 -2.52 -4.25
N ARG A 168 6.82 -1.73 -5.17
CA ARG A 168 7.11 -2.16 -6.55
C ARG A 168 8.04 -3.39 -6.58
N GLU A 169 9.12 -3.35 -5.82
CA GLU A 169 10.08 -4.47 -5.73
C GLU A 169 9.41 -5.70 -5.05
N THR A 170 8.56 -5.49 -4.05
CA THR A 170 7.75 -6.56 -3.43
C THR A 170 6.75 -7.21 -4.40
N ILE A 171 6.07 -6.44 -5.25
CA ILE A 171 5.19 -6.97 -6.31
C ILE A 171 5.97 -7.90 -7.24
N LEU A 172 7.18 -7.49 -7.67
CA LEU A 172 8.06 -8.32 -8.51
C LEU A 172 8.40 -9.66 -7.82
N LEU A 173 8.70 -9.63 -6.52
CA LEU A 173 8.99 -10.83 -5.74
C LEU A 173 7.77 -11.76 -5.63
N PHE A 174 6.55 -11.22 -5.52
CA PHE A 174 5.32 -12.03 -5.56
C PHE A 174 5.15 -12.72 -6.90
N GLU A 175 5.29 -11.97 -8.00
CA GLU A 175 5.17 -12.53 -9.35
C GLU A 175 6.20 -13.65 -9.59
N ALA A 176 7.45 -13.43 -9.21
CA ALA A 176 8.50 -14.44 -9.33
C ALA A 176 8.25 -15.69 -8.45
N ALA A 177 7.50 -15.54 -7.35
CA ALA A 177 7.06 -16.66 -6.51
C ALA A 177 5.77 -17.35 -7.02
N GLY A 178 5.30 -16.99 -8.21
CA GLY A 178 4.14 -17.57 -8.87
C GLY A 178 2.79 -17.09 -8.32
N TYR A 179 2.74 -15.92 -7.69
CA TYR A 179 1.46 -15.25 -7.40
C TYR A 179 0.94 -14.59 -8.68
N ASP A 180 -0.25 -15.00 -9.10
CA ASP A 180 -0.89 -14.57 -10.36
C ASP A 180 -1.87 -13.41 -10.15
N THR A 181 -2.20 -13.08 -8.90
CA THR A 181 -3.00 -11.89 -8.54
C THR A 181 -2.33 -11.14 -7.41
N VAL A 182 -2.14 -9.82 -7.59
CA VAL A 182 -1.58 -8.93 -6.57
C VAL A 182 -2.54 -7.79 -6.28
N LEU A 183 -3.07 -7.76 -5.06
CA LEU A 183 -3.95 -6.71 -4.56
C LEU A 183 -3.14 -5.67 -3.77
N VAL A 184 -3.25 -4.40 -4.14
CA VAL A 184 -2.53 -3.29 -3.53
C VAL A 184 -3.50 -2.33 -2.86
N GLU A 185 -3.57 -2.35 -1.53
CA GLU A 185 -4.43 -1.46 -0.76
C GLU A 185 -3.76 -0.10 -0.51
N THR A 186 -4.49 1.01 -0.68
CA THR A 186 -4.08 2.31 -0.10
C THR A 186 -4.55 2.42 1.34
N VAL A 187 -3.67 2.88 2.23
CA VAL A 187 -4.04 3.18 3.62
C VAL A 187 -4.05 4.69 3.82
N GLY A 188 -5.15 5.21 4.35
CA GLY A 188 -5.28 6.59 4.80
C GLY A 188 -5.84 7.59 3.77
N VAL A 189 -5.75 8.87 4.13
CA VAL A 189 -6.14 10.04 3.33
C VAL A 189 -4.86 10.71 2.81
N GLY A 190 -4.63 10.76 1.48
CA GLY A 190 -3.30 11.14 1.00
C GLY A 190 -3.16 11.43 -0.49
N GLN A 191 -1.91 11.33 -0.97
CA GLN A 191 -1.48 11.29 -2.37
C GLN A 191 -1.01 9.87 -2.75
N SER A 192 -1.29 8.86 -1.91
CA SER A 192 -0.91 7.46 -2.14
C SER A 192 -1.67 6.84 -3.30
N GLU A 193 -2.81 7.41 -3.68
CA GLU A 193 -3.67 6.96 -4.77
C GLU A 193 -2.93 7.03 -6.11
N ILE A 194 -2.24 8.15 -6.38
CA ILE A 194 -1.43 8.32 -7.61
C ILE A 194 -0.26 7.33 -7.60
N ALA A 195 0.40 7.16 -6.44
CA ALA A 195 1.50 6.21 -6.31
C ALA A 195 1.02 4.78 -6.58
N VAL A 196 -0.09 4.34 -5.98
CA VAL A 196 -0.66 3.01 -6.21
C VAL A 196 -1.13 2.85 -7.66
N ARG A 197 -1.74 3.87 -8.27
CA ARG A 197 -2.13 3.81 -9.69
C ARG A 197 -0.95 3.50 -10.62
N SER A 198 0.24 3.99 -10.28
CA SER A 198 1.48 3.73 -11.04
C SER A 198 2.08 2.33 -10.80
N LEU A 199 1.57 1.57 -9.83
CA LEU A 199 2.02 0.21 -9.47
C LEU A 199 1.14 -0.90 -10.04
N VAL A 200 -0.10 -0.57 -10.42
CA VAL A 200 -1.16 -1.54 -10.73
C VAL A 200 -1.67 -1.40 -12.16
N ASP A 201 -2.34 -2.45 -12.64
CA ASP A 201 -2.96 -2.46 -13.96
C ASP A 201 -4.34 -1.81 -13.90
N PHE A 202 -5.14 -2.26 -12.93
CA PHE A 202 -6.52 -1.85 -12.67
C PHE A 202 -6.63 -1.12 -11.33
N PHE A 203 -7.35 -0.01 -11.28
CA PHE A 203 -7.53 0.81 -10.08
C PHE A 203 -9.01 0.93 -9.69
N LEU A 204 -9.39 0.31 -8.57
CA LEU A 204 -10.73 0.27 -8.02
C LEU A 204 -10.91 1.34 -6.93
N LEU A 205 -11.84 2.25 -7.14
CA LEU A 205 -12.27 3.23 -6.13
C LEU A 205 -13.49 2.71 -5.36
N MET A 206 -13.33 2.44 -4.07
CA MET A 206 -14.40 2.03 -3.18
C MET A 206 -15.01 3.21 -2.41
N LEU A 207 -16.33 3.30 -2.43
CA LEU A 207 -17.14 4.31 -1.77
C LEU A 207 -18.25 3.63 -0.94
N VAL A 208 -18.99 4.41 -0.14
CA VAL A 208 -20.13 3.92 0.66
C VAL A 208 -21.40 4.73 0.38
N PRO A 209 -22.59 4.15 0.58
CA PRO A 209 -23.85 4.83 0.35
C PRO A 209 -24.07 5.95 1.36
N GLY A 210 -24.71 7.03 0.94
CA GLY A 210 -25.17 8.08 1.86
C GLY A 210 -24.07 9.03 2.37
N ALA A 211 -22.83 8.91 1.88
CA ALA A 211 -21.78 9.89 2.14
C ALA A 211 -21.96 11.18 1.30
N GLY A 212 -23.20 11.66 1.18
CA GLY A 212 -23.75 12.53 0.12
C GLY A 212 -23.12 13.92 -0.12
N ASP A 213 -22.07 14.31 0.61
CA ASP A 213 -21.27 15.51 0.32
C ASP A 213 -19.86 15.18 -0.22
N GLU A 214 -19.50 13.89 -0.33
CA GLU A 214 -18.17 13.46 -0.74
C GLU A 214 -17.90 13.61 -2.23
N LEU A 215 -18.86 13.92 -3.10
CA LEU A 215 -18.51 14.24 -4.50
C LEU A 215 -17.74 15.58 -4.59
N GLN A 216 -17.90 16.47 -3.60
CA GLN A 216 -17.04 17.65 -3.40
C GLN A 216 -15.75 17.33 -2.60
N GLY A 217 -15.76 16.31 -1.73
CA GLY A 217 -14.63 15.89 -0.89
C GLY A 217 -13.68 14.88 -1.53
N LEU A 218 -14.16 14.09 -2.49
CA LEU A 218 -13.39 13.26 -3.40
C LEU A 218 -12.68 14.23 -4.33
N LYS A 219 -11.37 14.35 -4.12
CA LYS A 219 -10.50 15.10 -5.02
C LYS A 219 -10.83 14.65 -6.44
N LYS A 220 -11.26 15.56 -7.30
CA LYS A 220 -11.54 15.32 -8.74
C LYS A 220 -10.53 14.32 -9.35
N GLY A 221 -9.25 14.45 -8.99
CA GLY A 221 -8.18 13.57 -9.47
C GLY A 221 -8.22 12.09 -9.09
N VAL A 222 -8.95 11.62 -8.06
CA VAL A 222 -9.00 10.16 -7.74
C VAL A 222 -10.05 9.44 -8.58
N VAL A 223 -11.18 10.09 -8.85
CA VAL A 223 -12.24 9.55 -9.72
C VAL A 223 -11.72 9.44 -11.16
N GLU A 224 -10.94 10.43 -11.61
CA GLU A 224 -10.33 10.47 -12.95
C GLU A 224 -9.36 9.32 -13.25
N ILE A 225 -8.76 8.72 -12.21
CA ILE A 225 -7.79 7.62 -12.37
C ILE A 225 -8.38 6.24 -12.08
N ALA A 226 -9.67 6.17 -11.75
CA ALA A 226 -10.36 4.91 -11.45
C ALA A 226 -10.79 4.20 -12.74
N ASP A 227 -10.48 2.91 -12.82
CA ASP A 227 -10.92 2.04 -13.91
C ASP A 227 -12.30 1.42 -13.61
N ALA A 228 -12.72 1.42 -12.34
CA ALA A 228 -14.10 1.22 -11.91
C ALA A 228 -14.36 1.87 -10.54
N ILE A 229 -15.64 2.16 -10.27
CA ILE A 229 -16.11 2.62 -8.96
C ILE A 229 -16.98 1.54 -8.33
N LEU A 230 -16.78 1.26 -7.05
CA LEU A 230 -17.57 0.31 -6.27
C LEU A 230 -18.24 1.00 -5.09
N ILE A 231 -19.56 1.05 -5.11
CA ILE A 231 -20.37 1.42 -3.94
C ILE A 231 -20.55 0.17 -3.07
N ASN A 232 -19.75 0.05 -2.02
CA ASN A 232 -19.77 -1.09 -1.10
C ASN A 232 -20.93 -0.97 -0.08
N LYS A 233 -21.12 -1.97 0.78
CA LYS A 233 -22.19 -2.02 1.80
C LYS A 233 -23.61 -1.92 1.23
N ALA A 234 -23.80 -2.43 0.01
CA ALA A 234 -25.09 -2.50 -0.66
C ALA A 234 -25.92 -3.69 -0.14
N ASP A 235 -26.20 -3.72 1.16
CA ASP A 235 -26.95 -4.79 1.84
C ASP A 235 -28.05 -4.24 2.74
N GLY A 236 -29.10 -5.03 2.95
CA GLY A 236 -30.25 -4.67 3.78
C GLY A 236 -30.87 -3.32 3.39
N ASP A 237 -31.05 -2.46 4.39
CA ASP A 237 -31.66 -1.13 4.22
C ASP A 237 -30.79 -0.15 3.41
N ASN A 238 -29.51 -0.48 3.16
CA ASN A 238 -28.61 0.37 2.37
C ASN A 238 -28.78 0.19 0.85
N ILE A 239 -29.43 -0.88 0.38
CA ILE A 239 -29.58 -1.16 -1.06
C ILE A 239 -30.15 0.04 -1.83
N PRO A 240 -31.23 0.72 -1.39
CA PRO A 240 -31.76 1.89 -2.10
C PRO A 240 -30.80 3.08 -2.12
N ALA A 241 -30.01 3.28 -1.06
CA ALA A 241 -29.00 4.34 -1.02
C ALA A 241 -27.81 4.01 -1.94
N ALA A 242 -27.39 2.75 -1.99
CA ALA A 242 -26.29 2.30 -2.83
C ALA A 242 -26.61 2.46 -4.32
N LYS A 243 -27.84 2.11 -4.74
CA LYS A 243 -28.30 2.30 -6.13
C LYS A 243 -28.38 3.78 -6.54
N ARG A 244 -28.79 4.65 -5.62
CA ARG A 244 -28.78 6.11 -5.87
C ARG A 244 -27.35 6.61 -6.08
N ALA A 245 -26.44 6.28 -5.17
CA ALA A 245 -25.02 6.63 -5.31
C ALA A 245 -24.42 6.06 -6.60
N GLN A 246 -24.73 4.81 -6.95
CA GLN A 246 -24.29 4.20 -8.21
C GLN A 246 -24.71 5.05 -9.41
N SER A 247 -25.98 5.48 -9.45
CA SER A 247 -26.50 6.32 -10.53
C SER A 247 -25.86 7.70 -10.58
N GLU A 248 -25.57 8.29 -9.41
CA GLU A 248 -24.89 9.59 -9.31
C GLU A 248 -23.46 9.54 -9.86
N TYR A 249 -22.68 8.54 -9.48
CA TYR A 249 -21.30 8.37 -9.96
C TYR A 249 -21.25 7.93 -11.43
N GLU A 250 -22.18 7.09 -11.88
CA GLU A 250 -22.30 6.72 -13.29
C GLU A 250 -22.51 7.95 -14.17
N ASN A 251 -23.41 8.85 -13.76
CA ASN A 251 -23.64 10.11 -14.45
C ASN A 251 -22.40 11.03 -14.41
N ALA A 252 -21.66 11.05 -13.31
CA ALA A 252 -20.45 11.85 -13.18
C ALA A 252 -19.33 11.37 -14.12
N LEU A 253 -19.17 10.05 -14.29
CA LEU A 253 -18.17 9.45 -15.17
C LEU A 253 -18.33 9.88 -16.63
N HIS A 254 -19.55 10.15 -17.10
CA HIS A 254 -19.80 10.67 -18.45
C HIS A 254 -19.17 12.05 -18.73
N TYR A 255 -18.88 12.83 -17.68
CA TYR A 255 -18.25 14.15 -17.81
C TYR A 255 -16.73 14.11 -17.66
N LEU A 256 -16.16 12.95 -17.31
CA LEU A 256 -14.73 12.77 -17.13
C LEU A 256 -14.10 12.14 -18.37
N THR A 257 -12.84 12.47 -18.63
CA THR A 257 -12.08 11.79 -19.67
C THR A 257 -11.51 10.50 -19.09
N PRO A 258 -11.81 9.33 -19.67
CA PRO A 258 -11.25 8.07 -19.21
C PRO A 258 -9.72 8.04 -19.29
N SER A 259 -9.10 7.28 -18.39
CA SER A 259 -7.65 7.07 -18.34
C SER A 259 -7.11 6.31 -19.56
N SER A 260 -7.92 5.43 -20.15
CA SER A 260 -7.64 4.69 -21.38
C SER A 260 -8.68 5.04 -22.45
N LYS A 261 -8.27 5.02 -23.73
CA LYS A 261 -9.19 5.26 -24.85
C LYS A 261 -10.05 4.05 -25.18
N VAL A 262 -9.66 2.86 -24.71
CA VAL A 262 -10.32 1.59 -25.05
C VAL A 262 -11.18 1.05 -23.90
N TRP A 263 -11.11 1.68 -22.72
CA TRP A 263 -11.88 1.29 -21.54
C TRP A 263 -12.76 2.43 -21.04
N THR A 264 -14.03 2.12 -20.78
CA THR A 264 -14.97 3.05 -20.15
C THR A 264 -15.23 2.59 -18.72
N PRO A 265 -14.87 3.38 -17.69
CA PRO A 265 -15.16 3.02 -16.31
C PRO A 265 -16.66 3.08 -16.04
N HIS A 266 -17.13 2.17 -15.19
CA HIS A 266 -18.52 2.10 -14.73
C HIS A 266 -18.59 2.00 -13.21
N THR A 267 -19.77 2.31 -12.67
CA THR A 267 -20.07 2.22 -11.24
C THR A 267 -20.89 0.98 -10.92
N TYR A 268 -20.45 0.24 -9.91
CA TYR A 268 -21.03 -1.02 -9.46
C TYR A 268 -21.42 -0.95 -7.98
N THR A 269 -22.18 -1.94 -7.52
CA THR A 269 -22.54 -2.11 -6.11
C THR A 269 -22.10 -3.48 -5.62
N ALA A 270 -21.63 -3.56 -4.37
CA ALA A 270 -21.36 -4.84 -3.72
C ALA A 270 -21.62 -4.77 -2.21
N SER A 271 -21.72 -5.92 -1.58
CA SER A 271 -21.61 -6.07 -0.14
C SER A 271 -20.48 -7.05 0.19
N SER A 272 -19.42 -6.52 0.79
CA SER A 272 -18.26 -7.33 1.18
C SER A 272 -18.60 -8.38 2.25
N THR A 273 -19.63 -8.14 3.06
CA THR A 273 -20.02 -9.03 4.15
C THR A 273 -20.91 -10.18 3.69
N THR A 274 -21.77 -9.94 2.68
CA THR A 274 -22.61 -11.01 2.09
C THR A 274 -21.93 -11.70 0.91
N GLY A 275 -20.93 -11.06 0.31
CA GLY A 275 -20.25 -11.52 -0.91
C GLY A 275 -20.96 -11.12 -2.21
N GLU A 276 -22.16 -10.53 -2.13
CA GLU A 276 -22.91 -10.07 -3.31
C GLU A 276 -22.13 -8.99 -4.07
N GLY A 277 -22.01 -9.12 -5.40
CA GLY A 277 -21.28 -8.18 -6.24
C GLY A 277 -19.77 -8.40 -6.29
N VAL A 278 -19.18 -9.21 -5.40
CA VAL A 278 -17.71 -9.41 -5.35
C VAL A 278 -17.21 -10.17 -6.58
N ALA A 279 -17.94 -11.19 -7.01
CA ALA A 279 -17.59 -11.99 -8.19
C ALA A 279 -17.72 -11.20 -9.49
N GLU A 280 -18.72 -10.32 -9.55
CA GLU A 280 -19.01 -9.43 -10.66
C GLU A 280 -17.88 -8.40 -10.82
N ILE A 281 -17.35 -7.85 -9.73
CA ILE A 281 -16.21 -6.94 -9.80
C ILE A 281 -14.96 -7.62 -10.34
N TRP A 282 -14.73 -8.89 -9.98
CA TRP A 282 -13.61 -9.62 -10.58
C TRP A 282 -13.80 -9.85 -12.08
N ALA A 283 -15.02 -10.16 -12.53
CA ALA A 283 -15.31 -10.30 -13.96
C ALA A 283 -15.03 -8.99 -14.73
N VAL A 284 -15.30 -7.83 -14.12
CA VAL A 284 -14.94 -6.52 -14.70
C VAL A 284 -13.43 -6.35 -14.81
N VAL A 285 -12.65 -6.81 -13.82
CA VAL A 285 -11.18 -6.80 -13.90
C VAL A 285 -10.69 -7.70 -15.04
N GLU A 286 -11.25 -8.89 -15.19
CA GLU A 286 -10.91 -9.81 -16.29
C GLU A 286 -11.27 -9.21 -17.66
N GLU A 287 -12.43 -8.58 -17.78
CA GLU A 287 -12.87 -7.87 -18.99
C GLU A 287 -11.91 -6.73 -19.34
N PHE A 288 -11.56 -5.88 -18.37
CA PHE A 288 -10.56 -4.82 -18.55
C PHE A 288 -9.25 -5.37 -19.10
N VAL A 289 -8.73 -6.44 -18.49
CA VAL A 289 -7.48 -7.08 -18.92
C VAL A 289 -7.61 -7.61 -20.35
N SER A 290 -8.74 -8.25 -20.70
CA SER A 290 -8.99 -8.72 -22.06
C SER A 290 -8.97 -7.57 -23.06
N VAL A 291 -9.76 -6.52 -22.81
CA VAL A 291 -9.90 -5.36 -23.69
C VAL A 291 -8.55 -4.67 -23.92
N LEU A 292 -7.77 -4.45 -22.87
CA LEU A 292 -6.46 -3.82 -23.01
C LEU A 292 -5.44 -4.72 -23.72
N ASN A 293 -5.52 -6.04 -23.57
CA ASN A 293 -4.66 -6.96 -24.33
C ASN A 293 -5.01 -6.97 -25.81
N ASP A 294 -6.31 -7.02 -26.15
CA ASP A 294 -6.79 -7.02 -27.53
C ASP A 294 -6.37 -5.75 -28.30
N HIS A 295 -6.25 -4.62 -27.59
CA HIS A 295 -5.78 -3.36 -28.13
C HIS A 295 -4.26 -3.13 -27.95
N GLY A 296 -3.53 -4.07 -27.36
CA GLY A 296 -2.08 -3.97 -27.11
C GLY A 296 -1.68 -2.92 -26.06
N GLU A 297 -2.63 -2.37 -25.31
CA GLU A 297 -2.38 -1.35 -24.28
C GLU A 297 -1.86 -1.95 -22.96
N PHE A 298 -2.21 -3.18 -22.60
CA PHE A 298 -1.89 -3.76 -21.28
C PHE A 298 -0.38 -3.77 -20.98
N GLN A 299 0.41 -4.39 -21.87
CA GLN A 299 1.87 -4.45 -21.71
C GLN A 299 2.53 -3.08 -21.97
N GLN A 300 1.91 -2.25 -22.81
CA GLN A 300 2.43 -0.92 -23.10
C GLN A 300 2.32 0.00 -21.88
N GLN A 301 1.21 -0.06 -21.16
CA GLN A 301 0.99 0.66 -19.91
C GLN A 301 2.04 0.29 -18.86
N ARG A 302 2.35 -0.99 -18.70
CA ARG A 302 3.42 -1.45 -17.78
C ARG A 302 4.80 -0.94 -18.17
N LYS A 303 5.11 -0.85 -19.47
CA LYS A 303 6.36 -0.24 -19.96
C LYS A 303 6.43 1.24 -19.63
N TYR A 304 5.34 1.98 -19.82
CA TYR A 304 5.27 3.39 -19.43
C TYR A 304 5.42 3.58 -17.93
N GLN A 305 4.73 2.78 -17.12
CA GLN A 305 4.93 2.76 -15.67
C GLN A 305 6.40 2.52 -15.31
N ALA A 306 7.07 1.53 -15.93
CA ALA A 306 8.48 1.25 -15.67
C ALA A 306 9.42 2.43 -16.03
N ARG A 307 9.16 3.11 -17.15
CA ARG A 307 9.86 4.35 -17.53
C ARG A 307 9.64 5.44 -16.49
N ASP A 308 8.40 5.71 -16.13
CA ASP A 308 8.05 6.80 -15.22
C ASP A 308 8.63 6.55 -13.82
N TRP A 309 8.62 5.29 -13.38
CA TRP A 309 9.31 4.86 -12.17
C TRP A 309 10.81 5.09 -12.22
N THR A 310 11.45 4.91 -13.38
CA THR A 310 12.88 5.21 -13.52
C THR A 310 13.14 6.69 -13.26
N HIS A 311 12.31 7.58 -13.80
CA HIS A 311 12.43 9.02 -13.55
C HIS A 311 12.22 9.38 -12.07
N GLU A 312 11.19 8.79 -11.43
CA GLU A 312 10.90 9.07 -10.02
C GLU A 312 12.05 8.58 -9.11
N LEU A 313 12.61 7.40 -9.39
CA LEU A 313 13.76 6.87 -8.63
C LEU A 313 15.02 7.73 -8.79
N VAL A 314 15.27 8.27 -9.99
CA VAL A 314 16.38 9.21 -10.22
C VAL A 314 16.15 10.48 -9.41
N LYS A 315 14.94 11.05 -9.46
CA LYS A 315 14.57 12.24 -8.70
C LYS A 315 14.73 12.03 -7.19
N GLU A 316 14.19 10.93 -6.66
CA GLU A 316 14.33 10.58 -5.24
C GLU A 316 15.80 10.40 -4.84
N GLY A 317 16.58 9.70 -5.68
CA GLY A 317 18.02 9.51 -5.47
C GLY A 317 18.79 10.83 -5.42
N LEU A 318 18.47 11.77 -6.32
CA LEU A 318 19.07 13.11 -6.33
C LEU A 318 18.68 13.92 -5.10
N LEU A 319 17.40 13.93 -4.72
CA LEU A 319 16.92 14.63 -3.52
C LEU A 319 17.57 14.09 -2.24
N ASN A 320 17.69 12.76 -2.11
CA ASN A 320 18.35 12.14 -0.97
C ASN A 320 19.85 12.47 -0.94
N ARG A 321 20.52 12.43 -2.09
CA ARG A 321 21.93 12.83 -2.21
C ARG A 321 22.15 14.30 -1.86
N PHE A 322 21.24 15.18 -2.28
CA PHE A 322 21.25 16.59 -1.93
C PHE A 322 21.08 16.81 -0.43
N ALA A 323 20.04 16.22 0.17
CA ALA A 323 19.75 16.36 1.59
C ALA A 323 20.86 15.81 2.51
N THR A 324 21.62 14.81 2.04
CA THR A 324 22.73 14.21 2.80
C THR A 324 24.11 14.76 2.42
N HIS A 325 24.19 15.75 1.53
CA HIS A 325 25.45 16.34 1.12
C HIS A 325 26.06 17.18 2.26
N PRO A 326 27.33 16.98 2.65
CA PRO A 326 27.92 17.64 3.84
C PRO A 326 27.80 19.17 3.83
N GLU A 327 28.11 19.82 2.69
CA GLU A 327 28.02 21.28 2.58
C GLU A 327 26.58 21.78 2.57
N VAL A 328 25.64 21.02 2.01
CA VAL A 328 24.21 21.38 2.02
C VAL A 328 23.68 21.30 3.46
N MET A 329 23.96 20.20 4.17
CA MET A 329 23.56 20.05 5.57
C MET A 329 24.15 21.14 6.47
N LYS A 330 25.38 21.58 6.19
CA LYS A 330 26.04 22.65 6.93
C LYS A 330 25.38 24.01 6.70
N ARG A 331 25.01 24.33 5.45
CA ARG A 331 24.47 25.65 5.07
C ARG A 331 22.95 25.79 5.25
N MET A 332 22.20 24.69 5.19
CA MET A 332 20.73 24.69 5.25
C MET A 332 20.16 25.48 6.44
N PRO A 333 20.58 25.24 7.70
CA PRO A 333 19.95 25.90 8.84
C PRO A 333 20.13 27.42 8.86
N GLU A 334 21.30 27.90 8.40
CA GLU A 334 21.60 29.33 8.31
C GLU A 334 20.72 30.01 7.25
N LEU A 335 20.66 29.43 6.05
CA LEU A 335 19.87 29.97 4.95
C LEU A 335 18.36 29.91 5.23
N GLU A 336 17.86 28.85 5.88
CA GLU A 336 16.46 28.78 6.34
C GLU A 336 16.14 29.91 7.32
N THR A 337 17.04 30.21 8.26
CA THR A 337 16.87 31.31 9.22
C THR A 337 16.82 32.67 8.50
N GLU A 338 17.74 32.93 7.56
CA GLU A 338 17.74 34.17 6.79
C GLU A 338 16.48 34.36 5.93
N VAL A 339 15.94 33.27 5.37
CA VAL A 339 14.68 33.31 4.61
C VAL A 339 13.50 33.59 5.54
N MET A 340 13.41 32.91 6.68
CA MET A 340 12.33 33.09 7.64
C MET A 340 12.29 34.51 8.24
N GLU A 341 13.46 35.13 8.39
CA GLU A 341 13.59 36.52 8.86
C GLU A 341 13.43 37.57 7.73
N GLY A 342 13.23 37.13 6.48
CA GLY A 342 13.08 38.01 5.33
C GLY A 342 14.36 38.72 4.89
N ARG A 343 15.53 38.24 5.33
CA ARG A 343 16.86 38.77 4.98
C ARG A 343 17.35 38.23 3.64
N LEU A 344 16.88 37.05 3.23
CA LEU A 344 17.25 36.40 1.97
C LEU A 344 16.00 35.88 1.24
N PRO A 345 15.83 36.14 -0.07
CA PRO A 345 14.77 35.52 -0.85
C PRO A 345 14.94 33.99 -0.93
N ALA A 346 13.84 33.24 -0.86
CA ALA A 346 13.86 31.78 -0.93
C ALA A 346 14.50 31.25 -2.24
N THR A 347 14.36 31.98 -3.34
CA THR A 347 15.00 31.65 -4.63
C THR A 347 16.53 31.74 -4.56
N THR A 348 17.07 32.75 -3.87
CA THR A 348 18.52 32.91 -3.68
C THR A 348 19.06 31.83 -2.76
N ALA A 349 18.39 31.55 -1.64
CA ALA A 349 18.74 30.46 -0.73
C ALA A 349 18.80 29.11 -1.46
N ALA A 350 17.80 28.82 -2.30
CA ALA A 350 17.78 27.60 -3.11
C ALA A 350 18.97 27.51 -4.07
N LEU A 351 19.31 28.59 -4.79
CA LEU A 351 20.49 28.63 -5.67
C LEU A 351 21.79 28.43 -4.90
N GLU A 352 21.92 28.99 -3.70
CA GLU A 352 23.11 28.82 -2.88
C GLU A 352 23.29 27.39 -2.36
N LEU A 353 22.19 26.72 -2.02
CA LEU A 353 22.21 25.30 -1.64
C LEU A 353 22.54 24.41 -2.85
N LEU A 354 22.00 24.72 -4.03
CA LEU A 354 22.35 24.02 -5.27
C LEU A 354 23.83 24.19 -5.63
N LYS A 355 24.38 25.40 -5.49
CA LYS A 355 25.82 25.64 -5.65
C LYS A 355 26.64 24.86 -4.62
N ALA A 356 26.20 24.80 -3.36
CA ALA A 356 26.85 23.99 -2.33
C ALA A 356 26.80 22.49 -2.62
N PHE A 357 25.83 22.03 -3.43
CA PHE A 357 25.76 20.67 -3.95
C PHE A 357 26.61 20.45 -5.21
N GLY A 358 27.15 21.50 -5.82
CA GLY A 358 27.93 21.45 -7.06
C GLY A 358 27.12 21.65 -8.34
N VAL A 359 25.96 22.31 -8.25
CA VAL A 359 25.11 22.67 -9.39
C VAL A 359 25.11 24.21 -9.54
N ASP A 360 25.77 24.71 -10.58
CA ASP A 360 26.07 26.14 -10.73
C ASP A 360 24.93 26.98 -11.34
N ALA A 361 23.94 26.35 -11.99
CA ALA A 361 22.79 27.03 -12.59
C ALA A 361 21.50 26.17 -12.55
N LEU A 362 20.37 26.83 -12.30
CA LEU A 362 19.03 26.35 -12.64
C LEU A 362 18.71 26.91 -14.03
N ASP A 363 19.14 26.22 -15.10
CA ASP A 363 18.66 26.49 -16.46
C ASP A 363 17.41 25.67 -16.77
#